data_AF-A0A843GNG2-F1
#
_entry.id   AF-A0A843GNG2-F1
#
_cell.length_a   1.000
_cell.length_b   1.000
_cell.length_c   1.000
_cell.angle_alpha   90.00
_cell.angle_beta   90.00
_cell.angle_gamma   90.00
#
_symmetry.space_group_name_H-M   'P 1'
#
loop_
_entity.id
_entity.type
_entity.pdbx_description
1 polymer ?
#
loop_
_entity_poly.entity_id
_entity_poly.type
_entity_poly.pdbx_seq_one_letter_code
_entity_poly.pdbx_strand_id
1 'polypeptide(L)' 'MIRRSLDTAPLDEVVYRLENGILLTAGKDHALKVEFNGLRECHVRPDWLLVYPIQGNM' A
#
# COMPACT_ATOMS: atom_id res chain seq x y z
N MET A 1 13.42 20.22 7.02
CA MET A 1 12.77 18.96 6.61
C MET A 1 13.44 17.84 7.42
N ILE A 2 12.78 17.32 8.46
CA ILE A 2 13.36 16.25 9.29
C ILE A 2 13.26 14.96 8.49
N ARG A 3 14.39 14.50 7.93
CA ARG A 3 14.47 13.18 7.29
C ARG A 3 14.55 12.16 8.42
N ARG A 4 13.43 11.51 8.74
CA ARG A 4 13.44 10.44 9.74
C ARG A 4 14.24 9.28 9.16
N SER A 5 15.22 8.78 9.90
CA SER A 5 15.92 7.51 9.62
C SER A 5 14.97 6.35 9.90
N LEU A 6 13.88 6.27 9.13
CA LEU A 6 12.87 5.24 9.27
C LEU A 6 13.35 3.97 8.59
N ASP A 7 13.22 2.85 9.29
CA ASP A 7 13.39 1.53 8.72
C ASP A 7 12.31 1.29 7.66
N THR A 8 12.73 1.11 6.41
CA THR A 8 11.85 0.89 5.25
C THR A 8 11.55 -0.58 5.02
N ALA A 9 12.18 -1.51 5.73
CA ALA A 9 11.98 -2.94 5.52
C ALA A 9 10.49 -3.37 5.51
N PRO A 10 9.59 -2.81 6.37
CA PRO A 10 8.16 -3.14 6.30
C PRO A 10 7.48 -2.69 5.01
N LEU A 11 7.92 -1.57 4.44
CA LEU A 11 7.41 -1.08 3.15
C LEU A 11 7.93 -1.97 2.01
N ASP A 12 9.22 -2.31 2.03
CA ASP A 12 9.85 -3.15 1.02
C ASP A 12 9.21 -4.54 0.94
N GLU A 13 8.85 -5.14 2.09
CA GLU A 13 8.12 -6.41 2.14
C GLU A 13 6.72 -6.29 1.49
N VAL A 14 5.99 -5.22 1.76
CA VAL A 14 4.65 -5.00 1.21
C VAL A 14 4.72 -4.81 -0.31
N VAL A 15 5.66 -4.01 -0.80
CA VAL A 15 5.87 -3.82 -2.25
C VAL A 15 6.23 -5.14 -2.92
N TYR A 16 7.17 -5.90 -2.36
CA TYR A 16 7.55 -7.21 -2.88
C TYR A 16 6.35 -8.17 -2.98
N ARG A 17 5.49 -8.21 -1.96
CA ARG A 17 4.28 -9.04 -1.99
C ARG A 17 3.31 -8.61 -3.08
N LEU A 18 3.08 -7.30 -3.23
CA LEU A 18 2.19 -6.75 -4.27
C LEU A 18 2.68 -7.08 -5.68
N GLU A 19 3.97 -6.89 -5.94
CA GLU A 19 4.58 -7.21 -7.25
C GLU A 19 4.47 -8.71 -7.60
N ASN A 20 4.49 -9.58 -6.59
CA ASN A 20 4.35 -11.03 -6.77
C ASN A 20 2.89 -11.51 -6.70
N GLY A 21 1.90 -10.61 -6.64
CA GLY A 21 0.48 -10.95 -6.58
C GLY A 21 0.07 -11.68 -5.29
N ILE A 22 0.89 -11.58 -4.23
CA ILE A 22 0.63 -12.20 -2.94
C ILE A 22 -0.40 -11.36 -2.20
N LEU A 23 -1.52 -11.98 -1.81
CA LEU A 23 -2.58 -11.30 -1.08
C LEU A 23 -2.05 -10.75 0.25
N LEU A 24 -2.22 -9.45 0.47
CA LEU A 24 -1.97 -8.83 1.77
C LEU A 24 -3.06 -9.24 2.76
N THR A 25 -2.73 -9.33 4.05
CA THR A 25 -3.66 -9.77 5.09
C THR A 25 -4.93 -8.91 5.14
N ALA A 26 -6.09 -9.58 5.29
CA ALA A 26 -7.40 -8.93 5.31
C ALA A 26 -7.46 -7.82 6.38
N GLY A 27 -7.91 -6.63 5.98
CA GLY A 27 -8.02 -5.44 6.85
C GLY A 27 -6.93 -4.38 6.66
N LYS A 28 -5.88 -4.68 5.90
CA LYS A 28 -4.89 -3.67 5.48
C LYS A 28 -5.18 -3.09 4.12
N ASP A 29 -5.76 -3.87 3.22
CA ASP A 29 -6.02 -3.49 1.84
C ASP A 29 -7.53 -3.19 1.62
N HIS A 30 -7.84 -1.97 1.21
CA HIS A 30 -9.19 -1.58 0.80
C HIS A 30 -9.22 -0.61 -0.38
N ALA A 31 -10.33 -0.63 -1.12
CA ALA A 31 -10.59 0.35 -2.17
C ALA A 31 -10.89 1.72 -1.55
N LEU A 32 -10.28 2.77 -2.11
CA LEU A 32 -10.62 4.15 -1.75
C LEU A 32 -12.03 4.50 -2.28
N LYS A 33 -12.81 5.25 -1.49
CA LYS A 33 -14.18 5.63 -1.87
C LYS A 33 -14.20 6.67 -3.00
N VAL A 34 -15.08 6.41 -3.98
CA VAL A 34 -15.73 7.28 -5.00
C VAL A 34 -14.83 8.20 -5.84
N GLU A 35 -14.01 9.08 -5.27
CA GLU A 35 -13.15 10.00 -6.06
C GLU A 35 -11.80 9.38 -6.49
N PHE A 36 -11.40 8.27 -5.87
CA PHE A 36 -10.14 7.56 -6.16
C PHE A 36 -10.40 6.14 -6.68
N ASN A 37 -11.46 5.99 -7.48
CA ASN A 37 -11.85 4.71 -8.04
C ASN A 37 -10.68 4.10 -8.84
N GLY A 38 -10.31 2.85 -8.53
CA GLY A 38 -9.15 2.17 -9.13
C GLY A 38 -7.86 2.22 -8.31
N LEU A 39 -7.85 2.97 -7.20
CA LEU A 39 -6.76 2.94 -6.22
C LEU A 39 -7.14 2.08 -5.02
N ARG A 40 -6.14 1.35 -4.52
CA ARG A 40 -6.18 0.62 -3.26
C ARG A 40 -5.27 1.30 -2.27
N GLU A 41 -5.60 1.19 -1.00
CA GLU A 41 -4.76 1.66 0.09
C GLU A 41 -4.36 0.49 0.98
N CYS A 42 -3.10 0.48 1.44
CA CYS A 42 -2.53 -0.49 2.36
C CYS A 42 -1.90 0.18 3.58
N HIS A 43 -2.39 -0.14 4.79
CA HIS A 43 -1.74 0.29 6.03
C HIS A 43 -0.49 -0.55 6.33
N VAL A 44 0.70 -0.02 5.99
CA VAL A 44 1.99 -0.65 6.30
C VAL A 44 2.30 -0.54 7.80
N ARG A 45 1.96 0.60 8.42
CA ARG A 45 2.06 0.89 9.86
C ARG A 45 0.84 1.71 10.29
N PRO A 46 0.56 1.86 11.60
CA PRO A 46 -0.51 2.74 12.06
C PRO A 46 -0.39 4.18 11.52
N ASP A 47 0.84 4.63 11.29
CA ASP A 47 1.18 5.95 10.77
C ASP A 47 1.46 5.99 9.26
N TRP A 48 1.51 4.84 8.56
CA TRP A 48 1.91 4.77 7.15
C TRP A 48 0.82 4.15 6.29
N LEU A 49 0.41 4.90 5.27
CA LEU A 49 -0.53 4.48 4.24
C LEU A 49 0.19 4.40 2.89
N LEU A 50 0.16 3.23 2.26
CA LEU A 50 0.59 3.02 0.88
C LEU A 50 -0.63 3.09 -0.03
N VAL A 51 -0.62 3.92 -1.07
CA VAL A 51 -1.70 4.00 -2.08
C VAL A 51 -1.15 3.57 -3.43
N TYR A 52 -1.83 2.64 -4.09
CA TYR A 52 -1.36 2.06 -5.36
C TYR A 52 -2.52 1.72 -6.32
N PRO A 53 -2.31 1.79 -7.64
CA PRO A 53 -3.30 1.37 -8.63
C PRO A 53 -3.32 -0.16 -8.79
N ILE A 54 -4.44 -0.70 -9.26
CA ILE A 54 -4.53 -2.09 -9.72
C ILE A 54 -4.24 -2.12 -11.22
N GLN A 55 -3.33 -2.99 -11.66
CA GLN A 55 -3.08 -3.20 -13.07
C GLN A 55 -4.33 -3.79 -13.74
N GLY A 56 -4.93 -3.04 -14.68
CA GLY A 56 -6.21 -3.35 -15.31
C GLY A 56 -7.21 -2.18 -15.35
N ASN A 57 -6.88 -1.06 -14.69
CA ASN A 57 -7.71 0.16 -14.65
C ASN A 57 -7.17 1.32 -15.51
N MET A 58 -6.26 1.04 -16.46
CA MET A 58 -5.84 1.95 -17.53
C MET A 58 -6.34 1.45 -18.88
#